data_AF-A0A7J3MGN0-F1
#
_entry.id   AF-A0A7J3MGN0-F1
#
_cell.length_a   1.000
_cell.length_b   1.000
_cell.length_c   1.000
_cell.angle_alpha   90.00
_cell.angle_beta   90.00
_cell.angle_gamma   90.00
#
_symmetry.space_group_name_H-M   'P 1'
#
loop_
_entity.id
_entity.type
_entity.pdbx_description
1 polymer ?
#
loop_
_entity_poly.entity_id
_entity_poly.type
_entity_poly.pdbx_seq_one_letter_code
_entity_poly.pdbx_strand_id
1 'polypeptide(L)'
;MIPKELLDELAGAFYERKLSRLENVELVLWICWLDRTSLRELRIISAEEDFKVICVHGVKVVIDGKEFLDAMPAIELTEKYYVSLNSATKDDWKMFIERIVEEEHPRVIPGYTFRKRFGLPESLSSFEINVLSIDLREEKK
;
A
#
# COMPACT_ATOMS: atom_id res chain seq x y z
N MET A 1 0.28 -0.65 15.02
CA MET A 1 -0.53 0.34 14.29
C MET A 1 -0.25 1.73 14.84
N ILE A 2 -0.12 2.71 13.95
CA ILE A 2 0.02 4.12 14.38
C ILE A 2 -1.24 4.62 15.12
N PRO A 3 -1.08 5.38 16.23
CA PRO A 3 -2.19 6.07 16.88
C PRO A 3 -2.86 7.11 15.96
N LYS A 4 -4.17 7.30 16.10
CA LYS A 4 -4.94 8.26 15.28
C LYS A 4 -4.43 9.70 15.45
N GLU A 5 -3.83 10.02 16.59
CA GLU A 5 -3.27 11.33 16.90
C GLU A 5 -2.07 11.69 16.01
N LEU A 6 -1.37 10.68 15.46
CA LEU A 6 -0.22 10.88 14.57
C LEU A 6 -0.62 10.99 13.08
N LEU A 7 -1.89 10.81 12.74
CA LEU A 7 -2.37 10.83 11.35
C LEU A 7 -2.04 12.15 10.65
N ASP A 8 -2.30 13.28 11.30
CA ASP A 8 -2.10 14.60 10.68
C ASP A 8 -0.61 14.89 10.44
N GLU A 9 0.23 14.47 11.38
CA GLU A 9 1.68 14.62 11.29
C GLU A 9 2.26 13.73 10.20
N LEU A 10 1.82 12.47 10.11
CA LEU A 10 2.26 11.53 9.10
C LEU A 10 1.78 11.93 7.70
N ALA A 11 0.53 12.35 7.56
CA ALA A 11 0.00 12.90 6.32
C ALA A 11 0.80 14.13 5.87
N GLY A 12 1.16 15.01 6.82
CA GLY A 12 2.07 16.13 6.57
C GLY A 12 3.44 15.67 6.05
N ALA A 13 4.01 14.61 6.63
CA ALA A 13 5.29 14.07 6.18
C ALA A 13 5.24 13.51 4.74
N PHE A 14 4.16 12.82 4.37
CA PHE A 14 3.96 12.35 2.98
C PHE A 14 3.74 13.51 2.01
N TYR A 15 2.87 14.46 2.37
CA TYR A 15 2.56 15.63 1.54
C TYR A 15 3.80 16.49 1.27
N GLU A 16 4.58 16.79 2.31
CA GLU A 16 5.79 17.60 2.22
C GLU A 16 7.02 16.79 1.75
N ARG A 17 6.85 15.47 1.53
CA ARG A 17 7.91 14.53 1.14
C ARG A 17 9.12 14.61 2.08
N LYS A 18 8.88 14.62 3.39
CA LYS A 18 9.92 14.62 4.44
C LYS A 18 10.62 13.27 4.52
N LEU A 19 11.51 12.98 3.56
CA LEU A 19 12.10 11.65 3.34
C LEU A 19 12.77 11.06 4.60
N SER A 20 13.51 11.87 5.36
CA SER A 20 14.17 11.41 6.60
C SER A 20 13.19 10.89 7.65
N ARG A 21 11.97 11.43 7.68
CA ARG A 21 10.92 10.94 8.56
C ARG A 21 10.24 9.70 8.01
N LEU A 22 10.06 9.65 6.69
CA LEU A 22 9.41 8.54 6.00
C LEU A 22 10.27 7.26 5.97
N GLU A 23 11.59 7.36 6.10
CA GLU A 23 12.50 6.20 6.25
C GLU A 23 12.20 5.38 7.52
N ASN A 24 11.60 6.01 8.54
CA ASN A 24 11.17 5.34 9.77
C ASN A 24 9.71 4.91 9.74
N VAL A 25 9.01 5.10 8.62
CA VAL A 25 7.63 4.64 8.44
C VAL A 25 7.69 3.33 7.67
N GLU A 26 7.12 2.26 8.22
CA GLU A 26 6.97 0.99 7.53
C GLU A 26 5.55 0.85 6.99
N LEU A 27 5.45 0.47 5.71
CA LEU A 27 4.20 0.08 5.08
C LEU A 27 4.26 -1.39 4.73
N VAL A 28 3.23 -2.10 5.14
CA VAL A 28 3.06 -3.51 4.83
C VAL A 28 2.15 -3.61 3.62
N LEU A 29 2.67 -4.16 2.53
CA LEU A 29 1.96 -4.38 1.28
C LEU A 29 1.63 -5.86 1.13
N TRP A 30 0.43 -6.13 0.64
CA TRP A 30 0.03 -7.45 0.18
C TRP A 30 -0.17 -7.42 -1.34
N ILE A 31 0.69 -8.13 -2.06
CA ILE A 31 0.65 -8.22 -3.51
C ILE A 31 -0.06 -9.52 -3.90
N CYS A 32 -1.17 -9.42 -4.61
CA CYS A 32 -1.98 -10.52 -5.13
C CYS A 32 -1.82 -10.68 -6.63
N TRP A 33 -1.59 -11.90 -7.12
CA TRP A 33 -1.70 -12.22 -8.54
C TRP A 33 -3.12 -12.69 -8.87
N LEU A 34 -3.72 -12.03 -9.85
CA LEU A 34 -5.08 -12.27 -10.33
C LEU A 34 -4.99 -12.83 -11.76
N ASP A 35 -4.70 -14.11 -11.91
CA ASP A 35 -4.83 -14.73 -13.23
C ASP A 35 -6.31 -15.00 -13.54
N ARG A 36 -6.93 -14.05 -14.25
CA ARG A 36 -8.34 -14.14 -14.68
C ARG A 36 -8.58 -15.22 -15.73
N THR A 37 -7.53 -15.74 -16.36
CA THR A 37 -7.66 -16.85 -17.33
C THR A 37 -7.64 -18.23 -16.65
N SER A 38 -7.14 -18.28 -15.42
CA SER A 38 -7.01 -19.50 -14.61
C SER A 38 -7.92 -19.47 -13.39
N LEU A 39 -9.23 -19.22 -13.59
CA LEU A 39 -10.22 -19.19 -12.49
C LEU A 39 -10.22 -20.47 -11.62
N ARG A 40 -9.77 -21.60 -12.18
CA ARG A 40 -9.63 -22.88 -11.47
C ARG A 40 -8.50 -22.88 -10.43
N GLU A 41 -7.55 -21.96 -10.52
CA GLU A 41 -6.38 -21.89 -9.66
C GLU A 41 -6.51 -20.85 -8.54
N LEU A 42 -7.59 -20.05 -8.56
CA LEU A 42 -7.86 -19.09 -7.50
C LEU A 42 -8.13 -19.80 -6.18
N ARG A 43 -7.48 -19.32 -5.12
CA ARG A 43 -7.63 -19.83 -3.75
C ARG A 43 -7.96 -18.67 -2.82
N ILE A 44 -8.72 -18.97 -1.77
CA ILE A 44 -8.87 -18.05 -0.65
C ILE A 44 -7.56 -18.13 0.14
N ILE A 45 -6.82 -17.03 0.19
CA ILE A 45 -5.62 -16.89 1.00
C ILE A 45 -5.96 -16.00 2.19
N SER A 46 -5.75 -16.52 3.40
CA SER A 46 -5.74 -15.73 4.64
C SER A 46 -4.40 -15.02 4.74
N ALA A 47 -4.39 -13.73 4.40
CA ALA A 47 -3.20 -12.89 4.48
C ALA A 47 -2.98 -12.40 5.92
N GLU A 48 -4.07 -12.10 6.64
CA GLU A 48 -4.11 -11.85 8.10
C GLU A 48 -5.37 -12.54 8.69
N GLU A 49 -5.59 -12.49 10.01
CA GLU A 49 -6.75 -13.14 10.64
C GLU A 49 -8.08 -12.64 10.04
N ASP A 50 -8.18 -11.33 9.83
CA ASP A 50 -9.36 -10.66 9.31
C ASP A 50 -9.25 -10.25 7.82
N PHE A 51 -8.10 -10.47 7.18
CA PHE A 51 -7.90 -10.17 5.77
C PHE A 51 -7.78 -11.45 4.92
N LYS A 52 -8.83 -11.75 4.16
CA LYS A 52 -8.89 -12.87 3.21
C LYS A 52 -9.07 -12.36 1.79
N VAL A 53 -8.27 -12.88 0.87
CA VAL A 53 -8.29 -12.46 -0.52
C VAL A 53 -8.26 -13.65 -1.46
N ILE A 54 -8.94 -13.52 -2.61
CA ILE A 54 -8.95 -14.53 -3.65
C ILE A 54 -7.86 -14.19 -4.65
N CYS A 55 -6.82 -15.02 -4.72
CA CYS A 55 -5.72 -14.86 -5.67
C CYS A 55 -5.07 -16.21 -5.98
N VAL A 56 -4.22 -16.25 -7.00
CA VAL A 56 -3.42 -17.45 -7.31
C VAL A 56 -2.23 -17.55 -6.35
N HIS A 57 -1.53 -16.44 -6.20
CA HIS A 57 -0.40 -16.26 -5.29
C HIS A 57 -0.49 -14.91 -4.60
N GLY A 58 0.02 -14.85 -3.37
CA GLY A 58 0.13 -13.64 -2.59
C GLY A 58 1.48 -13.55 -1.90
N VAL A 59 2.05 -12.35 -1.79
CA VAL A 59 3.27 -12.11 -1.01
C VAL A 59 3.13 -10.85 -0.18
N LYS A 60 3.62 -10.93 1.06
CA LYS A 60 3.75 -9.80 1.98
C LYS A 60 5.10 -9.12 1.74
N VAL A 61 5.08 -7.82 1.46
CA VAL A 61 6.27 -7.01 1.22
C VAL A 61 6.23 -5.85 2.20
N VAL A 62 7.32 -5.63 2.93
CA VAL A 62 7.48 -4.46 3.79
C VAL A 62 8.41 -3.48 3.10
N ILE A 63 7.96 -2.24 2.95
CA ILE A 63 8.77 -1.14 2.41
C ILE A 63 8.69 0.06 3.34
N ASP A 64 9.69 0.94 3.29
CA ASP A 64 9.60 2.20 4.03
C ASP A 64 8.78 3.26 3.27
N GLY A 65 8.41 4.35 3.96
CA GLY A 65 7.60 5.42 3.39
C GLY A 65 8.28 6.18 2.25
N LYS A 66 9.62 6.25 2.26
CA LYS A 66 10.38 6.86 1.17
C LYS A 66 10.33 5.99 -0.08
N GLU A 67 10.59 4.69 0.08
CA GLU A 67 10.48 3.70 -0.98
C GLU A 67 9.05 3.65 -1.54
N PHE A 68 8.03 3.78 -0.68
CA PHE A 68 6.63 3.87 -1.11
C PHE A 68 6.38 5.06 -2.03
N LEU A 69 6.84 6.27 -1.67
CA LEU A 69 6.70 7.46 -2.51
C LEU A 69 7.37 7.31 -3.88
N ASP A 70 8.54 6.65 -3.92
CA ASP A 70 9.28 6.44 -5.16
C ASP A 70 8.67 5.32 -6.03
N ALA A 71 8.06 4.32 -5.39
CA ALA A 71 7.53 3.14 -6.05
C ALA A 71 6.09 3.27 -6.56
N MET A 72 5.25 4.07 -5.89
CA MET A 72 3.81 4.11 -6.14
C MET A 72 3.41 5.39 -6.87
N PRO A 73 2.93 5.34 -8.13
CA PRO A 73 2.37 6.51 -8.81
C PRO A 73 0.98 6.94 -8.32
N ALA A 74 0.17 6.04 -7.76
CA ALA A 74 -1.18 6.39 -7.29
C ALA A 74 -1.64 5.59 -6.07
N ILE A 75 -2.47 6.22 -5.25
CA ILE A 75 -3.14 5.65 -4.07
C ILE A 75 -4.66 5.65 -4.27
N GLU A 76 -5.35 4.64 -3.73
CA GLU A 76 -6.81 4.55 -3.72
C GLU A 76 -7.38 5.30 -2.52
N LEU A 77 -8.19 6.31 -2.80
CA LEU A 77 -8.79 7.18 -1.79
C LEU A 77 -10.18 6.69 -1.37
N THR A 78 -10.97 6.22 -2.33
CA THR A 78 -12.24 5.50 -2.12
C THR A 78 -12.34 4.40 -3.17
N GLU A 79 -13.33 3.51 -3.09
CA GLU A 79 -13.43 2.36 -4.00
C GLU A 79 -13.31 2.77 -5.48
N LYS A 80 -12.25 2.29 -6.15
CA LYS A 80 -11.90 2.55 -7.55
C LYS A 80 -11.58 4.02 -7.88
N TYR A 81 -11.45 4.89 -6.89
CA TYR A 81 -11.02 6.27 -7.06
C TYR A 81 -9.55 6.44 -6.66
N TYR A 82 -8.71 6.72 -7.64
CA TYR A 82 -7.27 6.83 -7.47
C TYR A 82 -6.78 8.26 -7.65
N VAL A 83 -5.86 8.68 -6.78
CA VAL A 83 -5.17 9.97 -6.87
C VAL A 83 -3.69 9.74 -7.09
N SER A 84 -3.12 10.52 -8.00
CA SER A 84 -1.68 10.53 -8.26
C SER A 84 -0.92 11.10 -7.06
N LEU A 85 0.17 10.44 -6.64
CA LEU A 85 1.02 10.92 -5.54
C LEU A 85 1.66 12.30 -5.84
N ASN A 86 1.74 12.69 -7.11
CA ASN A 86 2.26 14.00 -7.50
C ASN A 86 1.25 15.14 -7.30
N SER A 87 -0.04 14.83 -7.21
CA SER A 87 -1.11 15.81 -7.01
C SER A 87 -1.88 15.61 -5.72
N ALA A 88 -1.56 14.57 -4.94
CA ALA A 88 -2.20 14.28 -3.67
C ALA A 88 -1.99 15.42 -2.67
N THR A 89 -3.08 15.93 -2.14
CA THR A 89 -3.11 16.93 -1.07
C THR A 89 -2.82 16.30 0.28
N LYS A 90 -2.60 17.12 1.31
CA LYS A 90 -2.46 16.63 2.68
C LYS A 90 -3.71 15.86 3.14
N ASP A 91 -4.90 16.33 2.75
CA ASP A 91 -6.17 15.68 3.11
C ASP A 91 -6.33 14.32 2.43
N ASP A 92 -5.88 14.19 1.17
CA ASP A 92 -5.85 12.91 0.46
C ASP A 92 -4.96 11.89 1.20
N TRP A 93 -3.77 12.31 1.62
CA TRP A 93 -2.87 11.48 2.41
C TRP A 93 -3.47 11.09 3.76
N LYS A 94 -4.10 12.03 4.45
CA LYS A 94 -4.75 11.77 5.72
C LYS A 94 -5.84 10.72 5.58
N MET A 95 -6.72 10.86 4.60
CA MET A 95 -7.78 9.90 4.33
C MET A 95 -7.21 8.52 3.96
N PHE A 96 -6.18 8.46 3.11
CA PHE A 96 -5.54 7.20 2.75
C PHE A 96 -4.97 6.47 3.97
N ILE A 97 -4.23 7.19 4.83
CA ILE A 97 -3.63 6.62 6.04
C ILE A 97 -4.71 6.22 7.05
N GLU A 98 -5.74 7.03 7.23
CA GLU A 98 -6.87 6.71 8.11
C GLU A 98 -7.55 5.40 7.71
N ARG A 99 -7.79 5.20 6.40
CA ARG A 99 -8.34 3.94 5.88
C ARG A 99 -7.44 2.72 6.13
N ILE A 100 -6.12 2.90 6.13
CA ILE A 100 -5.19 1.82 6.52
C ILE A 100 -5.35 1.50 8.01
N VAL A 101 -5.42 2.53 8.87
CA VAL A 101 -5.57 2.37 10.32
C VAL A 101 -6.93 1.78 10.70
N GLU A 102 -7.96 2.03 9.89
CA GLU A 102 -9.30 1.45 10.03
C GLU A 102 -9.43 0.08 9.37
N GLU A 103 -8.30 -0.52 8.95
CA GLU A 103 -8.23 -1.88 8.38
C GLU A 103 -9.07 -2.05 7.09
N GLU A 104 -9.31 -0.97 6.36
CA GLU A 104 -10.00 -1.04 5.06
C GLU A 104 -9.09 -1.50 3.91
N HIS A 105 -7.79 -1.58 4.17
CA HIS A 105 -6.75 -2.05 3.25
C HIS A 105 -6.79 -1.42 1.85
N PRO A 106 -6.65 -0.09 1.71
CA PRO A 106 -6.76 0.59 0.42
C PRO A 106 -5.70 0.10 -0.58
N ARG A 107 -6.03 0.15 -1.88
CA ARG A 107 -5.12 -0.28 -2.95
C ARG A 107 -4.15 0.81 -3.38
N VAL A 108 -3.05 0.36 -3.99
CA VAL A 108 -2.07 1.24 -4.65
C VAL A 108 -1.74 0.72 -6.04
N ILE A 109 -1.37 1.65 -6.92
CA ILE A 109 -0.87 1.31 -8.25
C ILE A 109 0.66 1.41 -8.20
N PRO A 110 1.40 0.34 -8.51
CA PRO A 110 2.86 0.39 -8.54
C PRO A 110 3.39 0.91 -9.88
N GLY A 111 4.53 1.58 -9.81
CA GLY A 111 5.29 2.08 -10.95
C GLY A 111 6.02 0.95 -11.67
N TYR A 112 6.54 1.25 -12.86
CA TYR A 112 7.21 0.27 -13.71
C TYR A 112 8.41 -0.40 -13.02
N THR A 113 9.25 0.36 -12.33
CA THR A 113 10.45 -0.15 -11.64
C THR A 113 10.09 -1.15 -10.55
N PHE A 114 9.07 -0.83 -9.73
CA PHE A 114 8.58 -1.74 -8.70
C PHE A 114 8.03 -3.03 -9.31
N ARG A 115 7.23 -2.93 -10.39
CA ARG A 115 6.71 -4.10 -11.11
C ARG A 115 7.82 -5.00 -11.62
N LYS A 116 8.86 -4.44 -12.26
CA LYS A 116 9.99 -5.24 -12.76
C LYS A 116 10.78 -5.89 -11.63
N ARG A 117 10.99 -5.20 -10.50
CA ARG A 117 11.72 -5.75 -9.34
C ARG A 117 11.03 -6.98 -8.75
N PHE A 118 9.70 -6.99 -8.67
CA PHE A 118 8.93 -8.10 -8.11
C PHE A 118 8.37 -9.08 -9.15
N GLY A 119 8.74 -8.94 -10.42
CA GLY A 119 8.22 -9.79 -11.49
C GLY A 119 6.70 -9.69 -11.69
N LEU A 120 6.12 -8.53 -11.43
CA LEU A 120 4.67 -8.32 -11.58
C LEU A 120 4.28 -8.29 -13.07
N PRO A 121 3.08 -8.78 -13.42
CA PRO A 121 2.56 -8.72 -14.78
C PRO A 121 2.55 -7.29 -15.34
N GLU A 122 2.60 -7.15 -16.67
CA GLU A 122 2.53 -5.83 -17.30
C GLU A 122 1.13 -5.21 -17.19
N SER A 123 0.09 -6.05 -17.19
CA SER A 123 -1.29 -5.61 -17.02
C SER A 123 -1.63 -5.40 -15.55
N LEU A 124 -2.08 -4.19 -15.21
CA LEU A 124 -2.59 -3.84 -13.87
C LEU A 124 -3.87 -4.62 -13.49
N SER A 125 -4.56 -5.23 -14.45
CA SER A 125 -5.74 -6.06 -14.15
C SER A 125 -5.40 -7.47 -13.70
N SER A 126 -4.12 -7.86 -13.80
CA SER A 126 -3.61 -9.19 -13.48
C SER A 126 -3.00 -9.29 -12.09
N PHE A 127 -3.01 -8.21 -11.32
CA PHE A 127 -2.55 -8.21 -9.93
C PHE A 127 -3.19 -7.05 -9.17
N GLU A 128 -3.15 -7.11 -7.84
CA GLU A 128 -3.57 -6.03 -6.95
C GLU A 128 -2.53 -5.86 -5.83
N ILE A 129 -2.38 -4.64 -5.32
CA ILE A 129 -1.56 -4.36 -4.15
C ILE A 129 -2.41 -3.62 -3.13
N ASN A 130 -2.60 -4.24 -1.96
CA ASN A 130 -3.31 -3.66 -0.82
C ASN A 130 -2.30 -3.22 0.22
N VAL A 131 -2.55 -2.10 0.90
CA VAL A 131 -1.75 -1.68 2.05
C VAL A 131 -2.41 -2.20 3.32
N LEU A 132 -1.77 -3.17 3.95
CA LEU A 132 -2.32 -3.84 5.14
C LEU A 132 -2.18 -2.97 6.38
N SER A 133 -0.97 -2.47 6.62
CA SER A 133 -0.67 -1.66 7.80
C SER A 133 0.36 -0.58 7.50
N ILE A 134 0.37 0.40 8.40
CA ILE A 134 1.38 1.45 8.46
C ILE A 134 1.80 1.63 9.91
N ASP A 135 3.11 1.63 10.13
CA ASP A 135 3.73 1.62 11.45
C ASP A 135 4.95 2.54 11.48
N LEU A 136 5.33 3.00 12.67
CA LEU A 136 6.60 3.68 12.89
C LEU A 136 7.59 2.66 13.43
N ARG A 137 8.78 2.56 12.82
CA ARG A 137 9.88 1.79 13.39
C ARG A 137 10.20 2.37 14.76
N GLU A 138 10.04 1.58 15.80
CA GLU A 138 10.62 1.92 17.09
C GLU A 138 12.15 1.97 16.91
N GLU A 139 12.76 3.11 17.21
CA GLU A 139 14.21 3.18 17.36
C GLU A 139 14.60 2.14 18.41
N LYS A 140 15.24 1.05 17.98
CA LYS A 140 15.93 0.16 18.91
C LYS A 140 16.99 1.01 19.61
N LYS A 141 16.69 1.45 20.83
CA LYS A 141 17.67 2.00 21.76
C LYS A 141 18.78 1.00 22.04
#